data_AF-A0A7S1FXH6-F1
#
_entry.id   AF-A0A7S1FXH6-F1
#
_cell.length_a   1.000
_cell.length_b   1.000
_cell.length_c   1.000
_cell.angle_alpha   90.00
_cell.angle_beta   90.00
_cell.angle_gamma   90.00
#
_symmetry.space_group_name_H-M   'P 1'
#
loop_
_entity.id
_entity.type
_entity.pdbx_description
1 polymer ?
#
loop_
_entity_poly.entity_id
_entity_poly.type
_entity_poly.pdbx_seq_one_letter_code
_entity_poly.pdbx_strand_id
1 'polypeptide(L)'
;DRSLAGVSVPDAALTLAAEDAPPLTASGALLVTHRGLSGPAALRLSAVAARDLARCQYRGSLLLDLAPGRKKKAVFDDLRRFKDRPHVCRKNVRNVNPLGLPRSLWSALVKSAADSSKDWAQLSKVEMHRL
;
A
#
# COMPACT_ATOMS: atom_id res chain seq x y z
N ASP A 1 11.45 0.07 -10.20
CA ASP A 1 11.09 -1.35 -10.32
C ASP A 1 9.83 -1.44 -11.18
N ARG A 2 9.90 -1.98 -12.41
CA ARG A 2 8.76 -2.03 -13.36
C ARG A 2 7.74 -3.13 -13.00
N SER A 3 7.99 -3.89 -11.93
CA SER A 3 7.22 -5.06 -11.50
C SER A 3 5.82 -4.79 -10.94
N LEU A 4 5.48 -3.52 -10.70
CA LEU A 4 4.16 -3.13 -10.17
C LEU A 4 3.17 -2.67 -11.24
N ALA A 5 3.60 -2.45 -12.49
CA ALA A 5 2.66 -2.07 -13.54
C ALA A 5 1.67 -3.21 -13.81
N GLY A 6 0.39 -2.86 -13.93
CA GLY A 6 -0.72 -3.81 -14.04
C GLY A 6 -1.28 -4.29 -12.70
N VAL A 7 -0.68 -3.91 -11.56
CA VAL A 7 -1.24 -4.20 -10.23
C VAL A 7 -2.54 -3.42 -10.05
N SER A 8 -3.61 -4.14 -9.75
CA SER A 8 -4.88 -3.53 -9.35
C SER A 8 -5.23 -3.87 -7.91
N VAL A 9 -5.64 -2.87 -7.14
CA VAL A 9 -6.14 -3.01 -5.77
C VAL A 9 -7.62 -2.59 -5.81
N PRO A 10 -8.57 -3.48 -5.46
CA PRO A 10 -10.00 -3.21 -5.64
C PRO A 10 -10.53 -2.11 -4.73
N ASP A 11 -9.93 -1.96 -3.54
CA ASP A 11 -10.30 -0.94 -2.57
C ASP A 11 -9.05 -0.32 -1.97
N ALA A 12 -8.81 0.94 -2.32
CA ALA A 12 -7.72 1.75 -1.79
C ALA A 12 -8.22 3.17 -1.54
N ALA A 13 -7.64 3.85 -0.56
CA ALA A 13 -7.81 5.29 -0.38
C ALA A 13 -6.51 6.02 -0.70
N LEU A 14 -6.63 7.12 -1.43
CA LEU A 14 -5.52 7.98 -1.83
C LEU A 14 -5.72 9.34 -1.19
N THR A 15 -4.71 9.83 -0.46
CA THR A 15 -4.71 11.18 0.11
C THR A 15 -3.60 11.99 -0.52
N LEU A 16 -3.95 13.08 -1.20
CA LEU A 16 -3.01 14.03 -1.79
C LEU A 16 -2.81 15.20 -0.85
N ALA A 17 -1.56 15.48 -0.51
CA ALA A 17 -1.14 16.74 0.10
C ALA A 17 -0.40 17.56 -0.96
N ALA A 18 -1.07 18.58 -1.49
CA ALA A 18 -0.46 19.61 -2.33
C ALA A 18 -0.02 20.80 -1.46
N GLU A 19 0.99 21.52 -1.91
CA GLU A 19 1.48 22.72 -1.23
C GLU A 19 0.37 23.79 -1.17
N ASP A 20 0.23 24.44 -0.02
CA ASP A 20 -0.77 25.48 0.24
C ASP A 20 -2.24 25.10 -0.05
N ALA A 21 -2.56 23.81 0.03
CA ALA A 21 -3.92 23.28 -0.10
C ALA A 21 -4.24 22.25 1.00
N PRO A 22 -5.51 22.17 1.45
CA PRO A 22 -5.90 21.12 2.38
C PRO A 22 -5.78 19.73 1.71
N PRO A 23 -5.43 18.68 2.48
CA PRO A 23 -5.31 17.35 1.90
C PRO A 23 -6.66 16.84 1.38
N LEU A 24 -6.64 16.29 0.17
CA LEU A 24 -7.83 15.73 -0.48
C LEU A 24 -7.73 14.22 -0.50
N THR A 25 -8.84 13.54 -0.24
CA THR A 25 -8.89 12.07 -0.23
C THR A 25 -9.97 11.55 -1.18
N ALA A 26 -9.65 10.49 -1.92
CA ALA A 26 -10.63 9.73 -2.68
C ALA A 26 -10.37 8.23 -2.52
N SER A 27 -11.44 7.43 -2.57
CA SER A 27 -11.37 5.97 -2.43
C SER A 27 -11.99 5.24 -3.63
N GLY A 28 -11.57 4.00 -3.82
CA GLY A 28 -12.05 3.08 -4.85
C GLY A 28 -10.93 2.23 -5.42
N ALA A 29 -11.19 1.60 -6.57
CA ALA A 29 -10.17 0.78 -7.21
C ALA A 29 -8.98 1.62 -7.69
N LEU A 30 -7.78 1.08 -7.46
CA LEU A 30 -6.49 1.64 -7.85
C LEU A 30 -5.85 0.72 -8.89
N LEU A 31 -5.25 1.32 -9.92
CA LEU A 31 -4.40 0.65 -10.90
C LEU A 31 -3.02 1.30 -10.92
N VAL A 32 -1.98 0.52 -10.73
CA VAL A 32 -0.60 0.95 -10.94
C VAL A 32 -0.24 0.72 -12.40
N THR A 33 0.26 1.75 -13.07
CA THR A 33 0.64 1.73 -14.49
C THR A 33 2.13 1.97 -14.65
N HIS A 34 2.65 1.85 -15.88
CA HIS A 34 4.04 2.21 -16.17
C HIS A 34 4.35 3.71 -16.00
N ARG A 35 3.33 4.57 -15.92
CA ARG A 35 3.48 6.05 -15.90
C ARG A 35 2.95 6.69 -14.62
N GLY A 36 2.59 5.90 -13.61
CA GLY A 36 1.98 6.38 -12.38
C GLY A 36 0.73 5.60 -12.02
N LEU A 37 -0.27 6.27 -11.46
CA LEU A 37 -1.48 5.66 -10.92
C LEU A 37 -2.72 6.00 -11.76
N SER A 38 -3.67 5.09 -11.79
CA SER A 38 -4.96 5.21 -12.48
C SER A 38 -6.05 4.48 -11.68
N GLY A 39 -7.21 4.28 -12.30
CA GLY A 39 -8.39 3.70 -11.67
C GLY A 39 -9.28 4.74 -10.98
N PRO A 40 -10.51 4.36 -10.59
CA PRO A 40 -11.50 5.26 -10.00
C PRO A 40 -10.98 6.14 -8.85
N ALA A 41 -10.16 5.60 -7.95
CA ALA A 41 -9.64 6.39 -6.83
C ALA A 41 -8.71 7.52 -7.31
N ALA A 42 -7.74 7.19 -8.16
CA ALA A 42 -6.78 8.16 -8.68
C ALA A 42 -7.44 9.20 -9.60
N LEU A 43 -8.33 8.76 -10.50
CA LEU A 43 -9.02 9.66 -11.43
C LEU A 43 -9.92 10.66 -10.69
N ARG A 44 -10.71 10.18 -9.70
CA ARG A 44 -11.54 11.08 -8.88
C ARG A 44 -10.69 12.08 -8.11
N LEU A 45 -9.61 11.62 -7.47
CA LEU A 45 -8.72 12.52 -6.73
C LEU A 45 -8.11 13.59 -7.64
N SER A 46 -7.62 13.20 -8.82
CA SER A 46 -7.03 14.15 -9.77
C SER A 46 -8.04 15.18 -10.29
N ALA A 47 -9.30 14.78 -10.49
CA ALA A 47 -10.33 15.69 -10.97
C ALA A 47 -10.68 16.74 -9.91
N VAL A 48 -10.82 16.31 -8.65
CA VAL A 48 -11.10 17.22 -7.52
C VAL A 48 -9.89 18.13 -7.24
N ALA A 49 -8.68 17.58 -7.26
CA ALA A 49 -7.45 18.31 -6.94
C ALA A 49 -6.86 19.11 -8.11
N ALA A 50 -7.50 19.13 -9.28
CA ALA A 50 -6.92 19.68 -10.52
C ALA A 50 -6.42 21.12 -10.37
N ARG A 51 -7.20 21.98 -9.69
CA ARG A 51 -6.83 23.39 -9.46
C ARG A 51 -5.66 23.53 -8.50
N ASP A 52 -5.63 22.70 -7.46
CA ASP A 52 -4.59 22.74 -6.43
C ASP A 52 -3.27 22.24 -7.01
N LEU A 53 -3.31 21.09 -7.71
CA LEU A 53 -2.18 20.56 -8.47
C LEU A 53 -1.65 21.55 -9.50
N ALA A 54 -2.51 22.23 -10.26
CA ALA A 54 -2.06 23.21 -11.24
C ALA A 54 -1.27 24.37 -10.59
N ARG A 55 -1.70 24.84 -9.41
CA ARG A 55 -1.02 25.92 -8.67
C ARG A 55 0.37 25.51 -8.19
N CYS A 56 0.56 24.26 -7.78
CA CYS A 56 1.86 23.74 -7.32
C CYS A 56 2.65 22.99 -8.41
N GLN A 57 2.42 23.28 -9.69
CA GLN A 57 3.11 22.63 -10.82
C GLN A 57 3.04 21.10 -10.78
N TYR A 58 1.89 20.56 -10.36
CA TYR A 58 1.59 19.14 -10.19
C TYR A 58 2.54 18.43 -9.21
N ARG A 59 3.09 19.16 -8.24
CA ARG A 59 3.92 18.61 -7.16
C ARG A 59 3.09 18.40 -5.90
N GLY A 60 3.29 17.25 -5.27
CA GLY A 60 2.61 16.93 -4.03
C GLY A 60 3.04 15.56 -3.51
N SER A 61 2.62 15.26 -2.29
CA SER A 61 2.81 13.94 -1.69
C SER A 61 1.51 13.16 -1.74
N LEU A 62 1.60 11.90 -2.16
CA LEU A 62 0.46 11.01 -2.22
C LEU A 62 0.65 9.89 -1.19
N LEU A 63 -0.31 9.77 -0.28
CA LEU A 63 -0.43 8.66 0.64
C LEU A 63 -1.38 7.62 0.06
N LEU A 64 -0.96 6.35 0.08
CA LEU A 64 -1.73 5.21 -0.36
C LEU A 64 -2.13 4.38 0.86
N ASP A 65 -3.42 4.30 1.14
CA ASP A 65 -3.99 3.33 2.08
C ASP A 65 -4.51 2.12 1.29
N LEU A 66 -3.83 0.99 1.47
CA LEU A 66 -4.14 -0.28 0.79
C LEU A 66 -5.12 -1.15 1.57
N ALA A 67 -5.55 -0.71 2.76
CA ALA A 67 -6.53 -1.39 3.59
C ALA A 67 -7.49 -0.38 4.24
N PRO A 68 -8.19 0.44 3.42
CA PRO A 68 -9.08 1.47 3.93
C PRO A 68 -10.14 0.88 4.87
N GLY A 69 -10.49 1.63 5.91
CA GLY A 69 -11.42 1.18 6.96
C GLY A 69 -10.80 0.26 8.01
N ARG A 70 -9.57 -0.22 7.82
CA ARG A 70 -8.83 -0.98 8.84
C ARG A 70 -7.90 -0.05 9.61
N LYS A 71 -8.03 -0.03 10.95
CA LYS A 71 -7.06 0.69 11.79
C LYS A 71 -5.70 0.00 11.74
N LYS A 72 -4.61 0.77 11.67
CA LYS A 72 -3.21 0.26 11.68
C LYS A 72 -2.96 -0.76 12.79
N LYS A 73 -3.46 -0.52 14.00
CA LYS A 73 -3.35 -1.47 15.13
C LYS A 73 -4.00 -2.83 14.82
N ALA A 74 -5.20 -2.82 14.23
CA ALA A 74 -5.90 -4.05 13.88
C ALA A 74 -5.14 -4.84 12.80
N VAL A 75 -4.64 -4.16 11.77
CA VAL A 75 -3.78 -4.78 10.74
C VAL A 75 -2.55 -5.43 11.37
N PHE A 76 -1.86 -4.69 12.24
CA PHE A 76 -0.67 -5.19 12.93
C PHE A 76 -0.97 -6.39 13.84
N ASP A 77 -2.06 -6.35 14.61
CA ASP A 77 -2.48 -7.46 15.46
C ASP A 77 -2.82 -8.71 14.62
N ASP A 78 -3.42 -8.54 13.45
CA ASP A 78 -3.69 -9.64 12.52
C ASP A 78 -2.40 -10.22 11.93
N LEU A 79 -1.43 -9.39 11.55
CA LEU A 79 -0.10 -9.84 11.11
C LEU A 79 0.62 -10.62 12.21
N ARG A 80 0.55 -10.15 13.46
CA ARG A 80 1.14 -10.85 14.61
C ARG A 80 0.51 -12.22 14.83
N ARG A 81 -0.82 -12.29 14.85
CA ARG A 81 -1.56 -13.56 14.97
C ARG A 81 -1.26 -14.49 13.80
N PHE A 82 -1.06 -13.94 12.61
CA PHE A 82 -0.75 -14.72 11.40
C PHE A 82 0.63 -15.36 11.48
N LYS A 83 1.63 -14.59 11.93
CA LYS A 83 3.02 -15.04 12.13
C LYS A 83 3.10 -16.29 13.01
N ASP A 84 2.31 -16.34 14.08
CA ASP A 84 2.39 -17.40 15.11
C ASP A 84 1.66 -18.69 14.72
N ARG A 85 1.02 -18.76 13.54
CA ARG A 85 0.31 -19.98 13.10
C ARG A 85 1.32 -21.10 12.77
N PRO A 86 1.12 -22.35 13.26
CA PRO A 86 2.08 -23.45 13.10
C PRO A 86 2.51 -23.75 11.65
N HIS A 87 1.62 -23.56 10.67
CA HIS A 87 1.90 -23.84 9.26
C HIS A 87 2.45 -22.63 8.48
N VAL A 88 2.45 -21.44 9.10
CA VAL A 88 2.86 -20.18 8.48
C VAL A 88 4.25 -19.76 8.94
N CYS A 89 4.60 -20.03 10.20
CA CYS A 89 5.81 -19.50 10.82
C CYS A 89 7.11 -19.83 10.05
N ARG A 90 7.19 -20.99 9.38
CA ARG A 90 8.32 -21.44 8.54
C ARG A 90 8.12 -21.19 7.04
N LYS A 91 7.17 -20.35 6.67
CA LYS A 91 6.95 -19.94 5.27
C LYS A 91 7.61 -18.61 5.04
N ASN A 92 8.27 -18.47 3.90
CA ASN A 92 8.85 -17.21 3.48
C ASN A 92 7.77 -16.12 3.42
N VAL A 93 8.05 -14.96 4.00
CA VAL A 93 7.09 -13.85 4.13
C VAL A 93 6.56 -13.41 2.77
N ARG A 94 7.38 -13.37 1.71
CA ARG A 94 6.97 -12.92 0.36
C ARG A 94 5.95 -13.85 -0.30
N ASN A 95 5.89 -15.11 0.13
CA ASN A 95 5.08 -16.15 -0.50
C ASN A 95 3.69 -16.29 0.14
N VAL A 96 3.52 -15.76 1.35
CA VAL A 96 2.26 -15.90 2.09
C VAL A 96 1.79 -14.50 2.51
N ASN A 97 0.69 -14.06 1.91
CA ASN A 97 0.14 -12.72 2.10
C ASN A 97 -1.21 -12.80 2.85
N PRO A 98 -1.29 -12.33 4.11
CA PRO A 98 -2.54 -12.34 4.88
C PRO A 98 -3.48 -11.18 4.56
N LEU A 99 -3.03 -10.17 3.79
CA LEU A 99 -3.79 -8.95 3.52
C LEU A 99 -4.58 -9.00 2.20
N GLY A 100 -4.48 -10.10 1.45
CA GLY A 100 -5.20 -10.24 0.16
C GLY A 100 -4.69 -9.34 -0.96
N LEU A 101 -3.56 -8.65 -0.75
CA LEU A 101 -2.94 -7.80 -1.77
C LEU A 101 -2.41 -8.61 -2.98
N PRO A 102 -2.32 -8.00 -4.17
CA PRO A 102 -1.66 -8.61 -5.31
C PRO A 102 -0.22 -9.04 -4.99
N ARG A 103 0.21 -10.18 -5.55
CA ARG A 103 1.50 -10.80 -5.21
C ARG A 103 2.71 -9.89 -5.40
N SER A 104 2.75 -9.13 -6.50
CA SER A 104 3.85 -8.21 -6.80
C SER A 104 3.87 -7.03 -5.83
N LEU A 105 2.70 -6.50 -5.45
CA LEU A 105 2.59 -5.44 -4.44
C LEU A 105 3.06 -5.93 -3.07
N TRP A 106 2.60 -7.11 -2.64
CA TRP A 106 3.06 -7.73 -1.40
C TRP A 106 4.58 -7.94 -1.39
N SER A 107 5.13 -8.46 -2.50
CA SER A 107 6.57 -8.67 -2.63
C SER A 107 7.36 -7.36 -2.54
N ALA A 108 6.84 -6.27 -3.10
CA ALA A 108 7.46 -4.95 -3.00
C ALA A 108 7.39 -4.38 -1.57
N LEU A 109 6.26 -4.53 -0.88
CA LEU A 109 6.12 -4.14 0.52
C LEU A 109 7.11 -4.90 1.41
N VAL A 110 7.18 -6.22 1.27
CA VAL A 110 8.15 -7.06 1.97
C VAL A 110 9.58 -6.59 1.74
N LYS A 111 9.97 -6.39 0.47
CA LYS A 111 11.31 -5.91 0.09
C LYS A 111 11.64 -4.54 0.68
N SER A 112 10.64 -3.69 0.89
CA SER A 112 10.82 -2.36 1.50
C SER A 112 10.92 -2.42 3.03
N ALA A 113 10.34 -3.43 3.67
CA ALA A 113 10.23 -3.54 5.12
C ALA A 113 11.30 -4.43 5.75
N ALA A 114 11.72 -5.50 5.06
CA ALA A 114 12.58 -6.56 5.59
C ALA A 114 13.39 -7.28 4.49
N ASP A 115 14.32 -8.16 4.89
CA ASP A 115 14.95 -9.10 3.96
C ASP A 115 13.91 -10.09 3.42
N SER A 116 13.80 -10.15 2.09
CA SER A 116 12.86 -11.02 1.36
C SER A 116 13.15 -12.52 1.52
N SER A 117 14.32 -12.91 2.03
CA SER A 117 14.66 -14.30 2.33
C SER A 117 13.98 -14.83 3.61
N LYS A 118 13.51 -13.92 4.49
CA LYS A 118 12.99 -14.28 5.81
C LYS A 118 11.68 -15.07 5.76
N ASP A 119 11.56 -16.00 6.70
CA ASP A 119 10.30 -16.61 7.08
C ASP A 119 9.52 -15.74 8.06
N TRP A 120 8.21 -15.97 8.17
CA TRP A 120 7.34 -15.26 9.12
C TRP A 120 7.88 -15.27 10.55
N ALA A 121 8.42 -16.41 11.03
CA ALA A 121 9.02 -16.54 12.36
C ALA A 121 10.18 -15.54 12.60
N GLN A 122 10.93 -15.20 11.55
CA GLN A 122 12.14 -14.38 11.60
C GLN A 122 11.86 -12.88 11.51
N LEU A 123 10.63 -12.46 11.22
CA LEU A 123 10.28 -11.03 11.20
C LEU A 123 10.32 -10.43 12.61
N SER A 124 11.07 -9.36 12.78
CA SER A 124 11.04 -8.56 14.00
C SER A 124 9.75 -7.73 14.11
N LYS A 125 9.44 -7.25 15.31
CA LYS A 125 8.31 -6.33 15.54
C LYS A 125 8.42 -5.05 14.70
N VAL A 126 9.63 -4.53 14.53
CA VAL A 126 9.90 -3.31 13.75
C VAL A 126 9.66 -3.54 12.26
N GLU A 127 10.16 -4.65 11.72
CA GLU A 127 9.91 -5.03 10.32
C GLU A 127 8.41 -5.22 10.06
N MET A 128 7.70 -5.89 10.97
CA MET A 128 6.25 -6.07 10.86
C MET A 128 5.44 -4.76 10.98
N HIS A 129 5.99 -3.73 11.65
CA HIS A 129 5.38 -2.39 11.68
C HIS A 129 5.63 -1.57 10.41
N ARG A 130 6.65 -1.94 9.62
CA ARG A 130 6.98 -1.31 8.34
C ARG A 130 6.23 -1.95 7.17
N LEU A 131 5.79 -3.21 7.31
CA LEU A 131 4.80 -3.87 6.45
C LEU A 131 3.44 -3.18 6.56
#